data_AF-A0A2U3QFP3-F1
#
_entry.id   AF-A0A2U3QFP3-F1
#
_cell.length_a   1.000
_cell.length_b   1.000
_cell.length_c   1.000
_cell.angle_alpha   90.00
_cell.angle_beta   90.00
_cell.angle_gamma   90.00
#
_symmetry.space_group_name_H-M   'P 1'
#
loop_
_entity.id
_entity.type
_entity.pdbx_description
1 polymer ?
#
loop_
_entity_poly.entity_id
_entity_poly.type
_entity_poly.pdbx_seq_one_letter_code
_entity_poly.pdbx_strand_id
1 'polypeptide(L)'
;MGIFSYKATTTDGAIVEGVIEAADERDVAERLKNTGVIPLSIASPKEGLGKRFARKSSRGDILTFTTELSSLLGAGLPLDRSLNILSDISESGEMKNIIKAVLKSIREGSSFSDALQKHPRVFPKLYVNMIRAGEAGGVLDVVLDKLNEFLESSRELKDHVFSAMIYPVILLFTGGASIAVLLTWVLPKFSVIFAEMHTQLPASTRLIIGFSEAIASYWWILLAGSIVGWIIFRNYVKTEAGRFQWDSFKLKLLGEVITKIETARFARTLGTLLRSGVPLLQALHNSKDIINNRVIASAIDVVSKGAKEGKGIAAPLNAANVFPALALSMIKVGEETGQLDTMLLKVAITYEKSLRVAIKRFVSLMEPAMILGMGLIIGFIVLSMLMAIFSITNLPV
;
A
#
# COMPACT_ATOMS: atom_id res chain seq x y z
N MET A 1 -6.52 33.73 9.34
CA MET A 1 -5.26 33.48 8.60
C MET A 1 -5.54 32.41 7.57
N GLY A 2 -5.08 32.61 6.34
CA GLY A 2 -5.26 31.70 5.21
C GLY A 2 -3.91 31.32 4.61
N ILE A 3 -3.84 30.16 3.97
CA ILE A 3 -2.64 29.70 3.25
C ILE A 3 -2.74 30.20 1.81
N PHE A 4 -1.85 31.11 1.42
CA PHE A 4 -1.75 31.64 0.07
C PHE A 4 -0.62 30.93 -0.68
N SER A 5 -0.85 30.59 -1.94
CA SER A 5 0.22 30.12 -2.83
C SER A 5 0.78 31.29 -3.62
N TYR A 6 2.10 31.39 -3.71
CA TYR A 6 2.77 32.44 -4.47
C TYR A 6 3.78 31.87 -5.48
N LYS A 7 3.99 32.63 -6.54
CA LYS A 7 5.09 32.49 -7.48
C LYS A 7 5.86 33.80 -7.47
N ALA A 8 7.15 33.75 -7.15
CA ALA A 8 8.03 34.92 -7.08
C ALA A 8 9.30 34.66 -7.89
N THR A 9 10.03 35.72 -8.24
CA THR A 9 11.35 35.63 -8.85
C THR A 9 12.39 36.19 -7.90
N THR A 10 13.54 35.54 -7.82
CA THR A 10 14.74 36.16 -7.24
C THR A 10 15.26 37.26 -8.15
N THR A 11 16.14 38.10 -7.64
CA THR A 11 16.87 39.12 -8.42
C THR A 11 17.66 38.52 -9.59
N ASP A 12 17.99 37.23 -9.49
CA ASP A 12 18.81 36.49 -10.45
C ASP A 12 17.95 35.78 -11.52
N GLY A 13 16.64 36.00 -11.51
CA GLY A 13 15.69 35.45 -12.49
C GLY A 13 15.22 34.02 -12.20
N ALA A 14 15.57 33.45 -11.04
CA ALA A 14 15.10 32.12 -10.65
C ALA A 14 13.68 32.20 -10.08
N ILE A 15 12.79 31.36 -10.60
CA ILE A 15 11.40 31.28 -10.17
C ILE A 15 11.32 30.43 -8.90
N VAL A 16 10.70 30.98 -7.85
CA VAL A 16 10.44 30.32 -6.56
C VAL A 16 8.93 30.25 -6.34
N GLU A 17 8.43 29.03 -6.10
CA GLU A 17 7.03 28.76 -5.82
C GLU A 17 6.88 28.21 -4.39
N GLY A 18 5.88 28.69 -3.66
CA GLY A 18 5.71 28.32 -2.25
C GLY A 18 4.31 28.62 -1.71
N VAL A 19 4.10 28.24 -0.44
CA VAL A 19 2.89 28.55 0.31
C VAL A 19 3.25 29.30 1.58
N ILE A 20 2.49 30.34 1.91
CA ILE A 20 2.72 31.18 3.09
C ILE A 20 1.39 31.46 3.80
N GLU A 21 1.41 31.41 5.12
CA GLU A 21 0.26 31.77 5.95
C GLU A 21 0.26 33.27 6.24
N ALA A 22 -0.80 33.95 5.82
CA ALA A 22 -0.94 35.39 5.92
C ALA A 22 -2.40 35.80 6.20
N ALA A 23 -2.59 37.06 6.60
CA ALA A 23 -3.92 37.61 6.81
C ALA A 23 -4.64 37.90 5.48
N ASP A 24 -3.92 38.46 4.51
CA ASP A 24 -4.41 38.83 3.18
C ASP A 24 -3.27 38.80 2.13
N GLU A 25 -3.60 39.03 0.85
CA GLU A 25 -2.61 39.05 -0.25
C GLU A 25 -1.57 40.18 -0.10
N ARG A 26 -1.88 41.25 0.64
CA ARG A 26 -0.95 42.38 0.86
C ARG A 26 0.13 41.99 1.87
N ASP A 27 -0.23 41.32 2.95
CA ASP A 27 0.69 40.72 3.94
C ASP A 27 1.61 39.68 3.28
N VAL A 28 1.11 38.90 2.31
CA VAL A 28 1.95 38.00 1.49
C VAL A 28 2.98 38.79 0.67
N ALA A 29 2.55 39.81 -0.07
CA ALA A 29 3.43 40.60 -0.92
C ALA A 29 4.53 41.31 -0.12
N GLU A 30 4.18 41.84 1.06
CA GLU A 30 5.09 42.54 1.95
C GLU A 30 6.15 41.59 2.56
N ARG A 31 5.73 40.40 2.99
CA ARG A 31 6.68 39.38 3.48
C ARG A 31 7.62 38.88 2.39
N LEU A 32 7.11 38.62 1.18
CA LEU A 32 7.93 38.17 0.06
C LEU A 32 8.99 39.21 -0.30
N LYS A 33 8.61 40.49 -0.31
CA LYS A 33 9.52 41.62 -0.52
C LYS A 33 10.60 41.70 0.56
N ASN A 34 10.26 41.45 1.83
CA ASN A 34 11.21 41.42 2.95
C ASN A 34 12.22 40.26 2.86
N THR A 35 11.87 39.16 2.18
CA THR A 35 12.77 38.04 1.84
C THR A 35 13.60 38.26 0.57
N GLY A 36 13.50 39.42 -0.09
CA GLY A 36 14.29 39.74 -1.28
C GLY A 36 13.81 39.08 -2.58
N VAL A 37 12.57 38.56 -2.61
CA VAL A 37 11.96 37.98 -3.82
C VAL A 37 10.80 38.84 -4.31
N ILE A 38 10.67 38.98 -5.63
CA ILE A 38 9.65 39.81 -6.27
C ILE A 38 8.45 38.94 -6.63
N PRO A 39 7.25 39.19 -6.09
CA PRO A 39 6.07 38.38 -6.39
C PRO A 39 5.62 38.58 -7.86
N LEU A 40 5.44 37.46 -8.58
CA LEU A 40 4.90 37.40 -9.94
C LEU A 40 3.40 37.06 -9.94
N SER A 41 2.94 36.25 -8.99
CA SER A 41 1.53 35.89 -8.81
C SER A 41 1.27 35.47 -7.37
N ILE A 42 0.18 35.96 -6.79
CA ILE A 42 -0.33 35.56 -5.48
C ILE A 42 -1.74 35.04 -5.72
N ALA A 43 -2.01 33.80 -5.32
CA ALA A 43 -3.33 33.20 -5.44
C ALA A 43 -3.94 33.00 -4.05
N SER A 44 -5.08 33.66 -3.83
CA SER A 44 -5.94 33.45 -2.67
C SER A 44 -6.26 31.97 -2.43
N PRO A 45 -6.44 31.54 -1.17
CA PRO A 45 -6.86 30.18 -0.84
C PRO A 45 -8.20 29.88 -1.52
N LYS A 46 -8.16 29.20 -2.66
CA LYS A 46 -9.36 28.60 -3.24
C LYS A 46 -9.81 27.48 -2.31
N GLU A 47 -10.90 27.71 -1.60
CA GLU A 47 -11.64 26.66 -0.90
C GLU A 47 -11.93 25.54 -1.90
N GLY A 48 -11.24 24.41 -1.78
CA GLY A 48 -11.69 23.15 -2.38
C GLY A 48 -10.68 22.31 -3.15
N LEU A 49 -9.49 22.81 -3.54
CA LEU A 49 -8.61 22.03 -4.44
C LEU A 49 -7.23 21.64 -3.88
N GLY A 50 -6.75 22.27 -2.81
CA GLY A 50 -5.43 21.97 -2.22
C GLY A 50 -5.35 20.75 -1.29
N LYS A 51 -6.49 20.24 -0.78
CA LYS A 51 -6.50 19.13 0.20
C LYS A 51 -6.30 17.73 -0.39
N ARG A 52 -6.21 17.58 -1.72
CA ARG A 52 -6.07 16.25 -2.35
C ARG A 52 -4.63 15.80 -2.60
N PHE A 53 -3.66 16.72 -2.67
CA PHE A 53 -2.26 16.37 -2.97
C PHE A 53 -1.34 16.25 -1.74
N ALA A 54 -1.74 16.77 -0.57
CA ALA A 54 -1.02 16.57 0.69
C ALA A 54 -1.26 15.19 1.36
N ARG A 55 -1.97 14.27 0.70
CA ARG A 55 -2.42 13.01 1.30
C ARG A 55 -1.38 11.88 1.22
N LYS A 56 -0.09 12.22 1.28
CA LYS A 56 1.01 11.29 1.05
C LYS A 56 2.09 11.49 2.12
N SER A 57 1.93 10.83 3.28
CA SER A 57 3.02 10.23 4.08
C SER A 57 2.60 9.66 5.45
N SER A 58 1.31 9.41 5.76
CA SER A 58 0.93 8.91 7.11
C SER A 58 1.69 7.65 7.61
N ARG A 59 2.24 6.79 6.73
CA ARG A 59 3.06 5.63 7.14
C ARG A 59 4.57 5.86 7.20
N GLY A 60 5.11 6.84 6.46
CA GLY A 60 6.53 7.21 6.61
C GLY A 60 6.71 7.97 7.92
N ASP A 61 5.79 8.91 8.16
CA ASP A 61 5.82 9.80 9.31
C ASP A 61 5.69 9.03 10.64
N ILE A 62 4.87 7.97 10.71
CA ILE A 62 4.74 7.16 11.93
C ILE A 62 6.04 6.42 12.26
N LEU A 63 6.75 5.87 11.26
CA LEU A 63 8.02 5.17 11.50
C LEU A 63 9.05 6.16 12.06
N THR A 64 9.24 7.30 11.41
CA THR A 64 10.14 8.36 11.88
C THR A 64 9.78 8.80 13.29
N PHE A 65 8.51 9.13 13.54
CA PHE A 65 8.03 9.49 14.88
C PHE A 65 8.35 8.41 15.93
N THR A 66 8.10 7.14 15.61
CA THR A 66 8.35 6.01 16.53
C THR A 66 9.83 5.83 16.81
N THR A 67 10.68 5.97 15.78
CA THR A 67 12.14 5.81 15.89
C THR A 67 12.75 6.93 16.72
N GLU A 68 12.37 8.17 16.45
CA GLU A 68 12.85 9.33 17.20
C GLU A 68 12.34 9.31 18.64
N LEU A 69 11.07 8.95 18.85
CA LEU A 69 10.52 8.81 20.20
C LEU A 69 11.21 7.70 21.00
N SER A 70 11.46 6.54 20.39
CA SER A 70 12.21 5.45 21.02
C SER A 70 13.60 5.91 21.43
N SER A 71 14.30 6.62 20.53
CA SER A 71 15.65 7.13 20.79
C SER A 71 15.69 8.13 21.95
N LEU A 72 14.74 9.06 22.01
CA LEU A 72 14.68 10.06 23.09
C LEU A 72 14.32 9.42 24.44
N LEU A 73 13.35 8.49 24.46
CA LEU A 73 12.98 7.77 25.68
C LEU A 73 14.09 6.82 26.15
N GLY A 74 14.77 6.14 25.22
CA GLY A 74 15.93 5.31 25.52
C GLY A 74 17.13 6.11 26.05
N ALA A 75 17.24 7.39 25.68
CA ALA A 75 18.19 8.33 26.29
C ALA A 75 17.75 8.86 27.66
N GLY A 76 16.60 8.39 28.20
CA GLY A 76 16.09 8.74 29.52
C GLY A 76 15.30 10.05 29.59
N LEU A 77 14.91 10.65 28.45
CA LEU A 77 14.07 11.84 28.48
C LEU A 77 12.63 11.48 28.88
N PRO A 78 11.95 12.34 29.67
CA PRO A 78 10.53 12.16 29.95
C PRO A 78 9.67 12.29 28.68
N LEU A 79 8.58 11.52 28.60
CA LEU A 79 7.67 11.49 27.44
C LEU A 79 7.17 12.87 27.00
N ASP A 80 6.77 13.73 27.95
CA ASP A 80 6.34 15.11 27.65
C ASP A 80 7.41 15.90 26.89
N ARG A 81 8.66 15.84 27.39
CA ARG A 81 9.79 16.56 26.80
C ARG A 81 10.13 16.00 25.42
N SER A 82 10.13 14.67 25.29
CA SER A 82 10.36 14.01 24.01
C SER A 82 9.33 14.44 22.97
N LEU A 83 8.03 14.36 23.29
CA LEU A 83 6.95 14.79 22.40
C LEU A 83 7.03 16.28 22.04
N ASN A 84 7.42 17.15 22.98
CA ASN A 84 7.61 18.57 22.69
C ASN A 84 8.72 18.79 21.65
N ILE A 85 9.88 18.14 21.81
CA ILE A 85 10.98 18.18 20.84
C ILE A 85 10.52 17.68 19.47
N LEU A 86 9.85 16.51 19.42
CA LEU A 86 9.34 15.93 18.17
C LEU A 86 8.33 16.84 17.47
N SER A 87 7.52 17.58 18.25
CA SER A 87 6.56 18.53 17.68
C SER A 87 7.23 19.72 17.00
N ASP A 88 8.44 20.07 17.40
CA ASP A 88 9.19 21.19 16.82
C ASP A 88 9.94 20.76 15.56
N ILE A 89 10.56 19.58 15.57
CA ILE A 89 11.40 19.07 14.47
C ILE A 89 10.63 18.35 13.35
N SER A 90 9.37 17.94 13.57
CA SER A 90 8.61 17.19 12.56
C SER A 90 8.37 18.01 11.29
N GLU A 91 8.85 17.50 10.14
CA GLU A 91 8.69 18.13 8.82
C GLU A 91 7.24 18.06 8.30
N SER A 92 6.50 17.01 8.69
CA SER A 92 5.12 16.79 8.26
C SER A 92 4.16 17.65 9.08
N GLY A 93 3.51 18.62 8.44
CA GLY A 93 2.52 19.48 9.10
C GLY A 93 1.34 18.69 9.71
N GLU A 94 0.93 17.58 9.10
CA GLU A 94 -0.09 16.69 9.67
C GLU A 94 0.42 16.01 10.94
N MET A 95 1.62 15.43 10.91
CA MET A 95 2.21 14.75 12.06
C MET A 95 2.49 15.73 13.21
N LYS A 96 3.04 16.90 12.91
CA LYS A 96 3.27 17.98 13.90
C LYS A 96 2.01 18.34 14.68
N ASN A 97 0.88 18.49 13.99
CA ASN A 97 -0.41 18.77 14.62
C ASN A 97 -0.89 17.61 15.49
N ILE A 98 -0.68 16.38 15.04
CA ILE A 98 -1.03 15.17 15.81
C ILE A 98 -0.18 15.08 17.09
N ILE A 99 1.14 15.28 17.00
CA ILE A 99 2.04 15.24 18.16
C ILE A 99 1.62 16.32 19.17
N LYS A 100 1.30 17.54 18.74
CA LYS A 100 0.80 18.61 19.62
C LYS A 100 -0.51 18.24 20.30
N ALA A 101 -1.45 17.61 19.59
CA ALA A 101 -2.72 17.15 20.15
C ALA A 101 -2.54 16.02 21.18
N VAL A 102 -1.61 15.11 20.91
CA VAL A 102 -1.23 14.02 21.82
C VAL A 102 -0.57 14.59 23.08
N LEU A 103 0.42 15.47 22.92
CA LEU A 103 1.10 16.16 24.04
C LEU A 103 0.10 16.91 24.92
N LYS A 104 -0.84 17.65 24.32
CA LYS A 104 -1.91 18.33 25.05
C LYS A 104 -2.76 17.35 25.86
N SER A 105 -3.18 16.23 25.26
CA SER A 105 -3.99 15.22 25.96
C SER A 105 -3.26 14.61 27.16
N ILE A 106 -1.95 14.39 27.03
CA ILE A 106 -1.12 13.85 28.13
C ILE A 106 -0.98 14.88 29.25
N ARG A 107 -0.76 16.17 28.92
CA ARG A 107 -0.74 17.27 29.90
C ARG A 107 -2.07 17.46 30.62
N GLU A 108 -3.18 17.11 29.96
CA GLU A 108 -4.52 17.06 30.55
C GLU A 108 -4.78 15.79 31.39
N GLY A 109 -3.82 14.88 31.50
CA GLY A 109 -3.88 13.68 32.33
C GLY A 109 -4.35 12.40 31.63
N SER A 110 -4.50 12.41 30.29
CA SER A 110 -4.75 11.16 29.53
C SER A 110 -3.49 10.30 29.47
N SER A 111 -3.65 8.97 29.41
CA SER A 111 -2.55 8.07 29.05
C SER A 111 -2.07 8.34 27.61
N PHE A 112 -0.83 7.98 27.30
CA PHE A 112 -0.28 8.09 25.95
C PHE A 112 -1.06 7.23 24.96
N SER A 113 -1.40 5.99 25.33
CA SER A 113 -2.20 5.11 24.47
C SER A 113 -3.58 5.69 24.15
N ASP A 114 -4.28 6.29 25.14
CA ASP A 114 -5.59 6.89 24.91
C ASP A 114 -5.49 8.17 24.06
N ALA A 115 -4.43 8.95 24.24
CA ALA A 115 -4.14 10.10 23.40
C ALA A 115 -3.91 9.69 21.93
N LEU A 116 -3.12 8.64 21.69
CA LEU A 116 -2.88 8.10 20.35
C LEU A 116 -4.15 7.51 19.71
N GLN A 117 -5.03 6.88 20.51
CA GLN A 117 -6.28 6.27 20.04
C GLN A 117 -7.23 7.27 19.37
N LYS A 118 -7.15 8.56 19.72
CA LYS A 118 -7.91 9.65 19.09
C LYS A 118 -7.52 9.86 17.62
N HIS A 119 -6.40 9.29 17.16
CA HIS A 119 -5.86 9.44 15.81
C HIS A 119 -5.73 8.09 15.04
N PRO A 120 -6.83 7.34 14.84
CA PRO A 120 -6.80 5.97 14.30
C PRO A 120 -6.38 5.87 12.83
N ARG A 121 -6.33 7.01 12.11
CA ARG A 121 -5.82 7.07 10.73
C ARG A 121 -4.31 6.93 10.67
N VAL A 122 -3.61 7.42 11.70
CA VAL A 122 -2.15 7.39 11.78
C VAL A 122 -1.71 6.24 12.66
N PHE A 123 -2.28 6.07 13.85
CA PHE A 123 -1.93 5.00 14.79
C PHE A 123 -2.93 3.85 14.70
N PRO A 124 -2.56 2.71 14.09
CA PRO A 124 -3.43 1.54 14.04
C PRO A 124 -3.66 0.96 15.44
N LYS A 125 -4.77 0.22 15.62
CA LYS A 125 -5.10 -0.43 16.90
C LYS A 125 -3.95 -1.23 17.52
N LEU A 126 -3.21 -1.98 16.70
CA LEU A 126 -2.06 -2.77 17.17
C LEU A 126 -0.99 -1.87 17.81
N TYR A 127 -0.66 -0.74 17.17
CA TYR A 127 0.30 0.23 17.69
C TYR A 127 -0.16 0.74 19.05
N VAL A 128 -1.42 1.20 19.14
CA VAL A 128 -2.01 1.71 20.38
C VAL A 128 -2.01 0.66 21.49
N ASN A 129 -2.36 -0.59 21.17
CA ASN A 129 -2.43 -1.67 22.16
C ASN A 129 -1.05 -2.10 22.67
N MET A 130 -0.01 -2.02 21.82
CA MET A 130 1.37 -2.23 22.24
C MET A 130 1.81 -1.13 23.19
N ILE A 131 1.59 0.14 22.83
CA ILE A 131 1.90 1.28 23.71
C ILE A 131 1.19 1.13 25.05
N ARG A 132 -0.10 0.79 25.05
CA ARG A 132 -0.88 0.57 26.28
C ARG A 132 -0.25 -0.47 27.20
N ALA A 133 0.23 -1.58 26.64
CA ALA A 133 0.92 -2.59 27.43
C ALA A 133 2.28 -2.10 27.94
N GLY A 134 3.02 -1.36 27.13
CA GLY A 134 4.27 -0.72 27.53
C GLY A 134 4.08 0.30 28.65
N GLU A 135 3.02 1.09 28.60
CA GLU A 135 2.66 2.03 29.67
C GLU A 135 2.30 1.29 30.96
N ALA A 136 1.45 0.26 30.89
CA ALA A 136 1.05 -0.52 32.06
C ALA A 136 2.24 -1.27 32.69
N GLY A 137 3.20 -1.71 31.87
CA GLY A 137 4.40 -2.41 32.31
C GLY A 137 5.61 -1.51 32.60
N GLY A 138 5.52 -0.20 32.38
CA GLY A 138 6.64 0.73 32.55
C GLY A 138 7.83 0.49 31.60
N VAL A 139 7.60 -0.15 30.44
CA VAL A 139 8.63 -0.57 29.47
C VAL A 139 8.36 0.01 28.09
N LEU A 140 8.04 1.31 28.05
CA LEU A 140 7.62 2.01 26.84
C LEU A 140 8.73 2.08 25.77
N ASP A 141 9.97 2.25 26.21
CA ASP A 141 11.20 2.22 25.39
C ASP A 141 11.34 0.88 24.64
N VAL A 142 11.25 -0.24 25.36
CA VAL A 142 11.33 -1.58 24.77
C VAL A 142 10.20 -1.81 23.76
N VAL A 143 8.99 -1.35 24.08
CA VAL A 143 7.84 -1.49 23.20
C VAL A 143 7.99 -0.66 21.93
N LEU A 144 8.53 0.56 22.02
CA LEU A 144 8.78 1.41 20.86
C LEU A 144 9.84 0.82 19.93
N ASP A 145 10.90 0.19 20.47
CA ASP A 145 11.87 -0.55 19.66
C ASP A 145 11.21 -1.71 18.91
N LYS A 146 10.30 -2.45 19.54
CA LYS A 146 9.54 -3.50 18.85
C LYS A 146 8.56 -2.97 17.82
N LEU A 147 8.00 -1.78 18.05
CA LEU A 147 7.20 -1.09 17.04
C LEU A 147 8.05 -0.64 15.86
N ASN A 148 9.28 -0.17 16.07
CA ASN A 148 10.23 0.13 14.99
C ASN A 148 10.52 -1.11 14.15
N GLU A 149 10.92 -2.23 14.77
CA GLU A 149 11.16 -3.50 14.05
C GLU A 149 9.95 -3.92 13.19
N PHE A 150 8.73 -3.76 13.73
CA PHE A 150 7.50 -4.09 13.02
C PHE A 150 7.20 -3.15 11.86
N LEU A 151 7.33 -1.84 12.06
CA LEU A 151 7.07 -0.81 11.06
C LEU A 151 8.10 -0.85 9.92
N GLU A 152 9.38 -1.10 10.25
CA GLU A 152 10.47 -1.29 9.28
C GLU A 152 10.21 -2.51 8.40
N SER A 153 9.96 -3.69 8.99
CA SER A 153 9.66 -4.89 8.20
C SER A 153 8.43 -4.70 7.30
N SER A 154 7.39 -4.04 7.83
CA SER A 154 6.19 -3.72 7.06
C SER A 154 6.48 -2.76 5.89
N ARG A 155 7.35 -1.77 6.09
CA ARG A 155 7.80 -0.83 5.06
C ARG A 155 8.66 -1.54 4.02
N GLU A 156 9.66 -2.31 4.43
CA GLU A 156 10.51 -3.08 3.51
C GLU A 156 9.70 -4.02 2.62
N LEU A 157 8.75 -4.76 3.19
CA LEU A 157 7.92 -5.68 2.41
C LEU A 157 7.10 -4.91 1.36
N LYS A 158 6.53 -3.77 1.76
CA LYS A 158 5.77 -2.90 0.87
C LYS A 158 6.69 -2.34 -0.23
N ASP A 159 7.81 -1.75 0.14
CA ASP A 159 8.76 -1.14 -0.79
C ASP A 159 9.32 -2.17 -1.76
N HIS A 160 9.56 -3.40 -1.30
CA HIS A 160 9.94 -4.52 -2.15
C HIS A 160 8.84 -4.88 -3.17
N VAL A 161 7.58 -4.97 -2.73
CA VAL A 161 6.43 -5.21 -3.63
C VAL A 161 6.30 -4.09 -4.66
N PHE A 162 6.35 -2.83 -4.22
CA PHE A 162 6.23 -1.68 -5.13
C PHE A 162 7.39 -1.62 -6.13
N SER A 163 8.63 -1.80 -5.66
CA SER A 163 9.82 -1.75 -6.51
C SER A 163 9.82 -2.85 -7.56
N ALA A 164 9.39 -4.06 -7.19
CA ALA A 164 9.28 -5.18 -8.11
C ALA A 164 8.21 -4.99 -9.20
N MET A 165 7.24 -4.09 -8.98
CA MET A 165 6.18 -3.78 -9.96
C MET A 165 6.55 -2.69 -10.97
N ILE A 166 7.62 -1.93 -10.73
CA ILE A 166 8.02 -0.81 -11.61
C ILE A 166 8.26 -1.29 -13.05
N TYR A 167 9.06 -2.34 -13.21
CA TYR A 167 9.41 -2.86 -14.53
C TYR A 167 8.18 -3.42 -15.30
N PRO A 168 7.34 -4.30 -14.71
CA PRO A 168 6.08 -4.72 -15.33
C PRO A 168 5.19 -3.56 -15.81
N VAL A 169 5.07 -2.51 -14.99
CA VAL A 169 4.24 -1.35 -15.33
C VAL A 169 4.84 -0.57 -16.50
N ILE A 170 6.16 -0.34 -16.51
CA ILE A 170 6.84 0.34 -17.61
C ILE A 170 6.68 -0.47 -18.91
N LEU A 171 6.94 -1.78 -18.88
CA LEU A 171 6.85 -2.63 -20.07
C LEU A 171 5.42 -2.66 -20.64
N LEU A 172 4.42 -2.83 -19.76
CA LEU A 172 3.02 -2.82 -20.16
C LEU A 172 2.62 -1.47 -20.75
N PHE A 173 3.10 -0.36 -20.17
CA PHE A 173 2.85 0.98 -20.69
C PHE A 173 3.53 1.21 -22.04
N THR A 174 4.83 0.89 -22.17
CA THR A 174 5.59 1.18 -23.40
C THR A 174 5.12 0.34 -24.56
N GLY A 175 4.95 -0.98 -24.43
CA GLY A 175 4.45 -1.74 -25.57
C GLY A 175 2.94 -1.69 -25.74
N GLY A 176 2.17 -1.38 -24.69
CA GLY A 176 0.78 -0.96 -24.85
C GLY A 176 0.68 0.31 -25.71
N ALA A 177 1.53 1.30 -25.47
CA ALA A 177 1.64 2.50 -26.30
C ALA A 177 2.11 2.18 -27.72
N SER A 178 3.10 1.30 -27.89
CA SER A 178 3.55 0.86 -29.22
C SER A 178 2.43 0.19 -30.02
N ILE A 179 1.65 -0.71 -29.39
CA ILE A 179 0.49 -1.34 -30.02
C ILE A 179 -0.57 -0.30 -30.36
N ALA A 180 -0.86 0.64 -29.46
CA ALA A 180 -1.80 1.71 -29.72
C ALA A 180 -1.39 2.53 -30.95
N VAL A 181 -0.13 2.97 -31.05
CA VAL A 181 0.39 3.71 -32.21
C VAL A 181 0.27 2.89 -33.50
N LEU A 182 0.60 1.59 -33.46
CA LEU A 182 0.47 0.71 -34.62
C LEU A 182 -0.99 0.65 -35.10
N LEU A 183 -1.95 0.50 -34.18
CA LEU A 183 -3.37 0.38 -34.52
C LEU A 183 -4.01 1.70 -34.94
N THR A 184 -3.65 2.82 -34.30
CA THR A 184 -4.32 4.11 -34.54
C THR A 184 -3.70 4.91 -35.68
N TRP A 185 -2.40 4.77 -35.93
CA TRP A 185 -1.71 5.59 -36.93
C TRP A 185 -1.17 4.79 -38.10
N VAL A 186 -0.60 3.61 -37.85
CA VAL A 186 0.02 2.82 -38.91
C VAL A 186 -1.04 2.07 -39.71
N LEU A 187 -1.90 1.31 -39.02
CA LEU A 187 -2.91 0.46 -39.64
C LEU A 187 -3.92 1.23 -40.54
N PRO A 188 -4.43 2.43 -40.16
CA PRO A 188 -5.38 3.14 -41.00
C PRO A 188 -4.79 3.64 -42.31
N LYS A 189 -3.50 4.00 -42.33
CA LYS A 189 -2.80 4.39 -43.57
C LYS A 189 -2.81 3.26 -44.59
N PHE A 190 -2.64 2.01 -44.14
CA PHE A 190 -2.78 0.85 -45.02
C PHE A 190 -4.22 0.68 -45.49
N SER A 191 -5.21 0.84 -44.60
CA SER A 191 -6.62 0.74 -44.99
C SER A 191 -7.01 1.69 -46.13
N VAL A 192 -6.48 2.92 -46.14
CA VAL A 192 -6.73 3.89 -47.23
C VAL A 192 -6.16 3.39 -48.56
N ILE A 193 -4.94 2.86 -48.56
CA ILE A 193 -4.30 2.32 -49.77
C ILE A 193 -5.11 1.16 -50.36
N PHE A 194 -5.61 0.24 -49.51
CA PHE A 194 -6.47 -0.87 -49.97
C PHE A 194 -7.80 -0.39 -50.54
N ALA A 195 -8.40 0.63 -49.95
CA ALA A 195 -9.65 1.21 -50.44
C ALA A 195 -9.48 1.84 -51.85
N GLU A 196 -8.35 2.51 -52.11
CA GLU A 196 -8.01 3.12 -53.41
C GLU A 196 -7.75 2.06 -54.49
N MET A 197 -7.21 0.90 -54.14
CA MET A 197 -6.97 -0.20 -55.10
C MET A 197 -8.19 -1.10 -55.32
N HIS A 198 -9.36 -0.77 -54.75
CA HIS A 198 -10.58 -1.57 -54.82
C HIS A 198 -10.42 -3.04 -54.39
N THR A 199 -9.43 -3.32 -53.52
CA THR A 199 -9.14 -4.67 -53.02
C THR A 199 -9.61 -4.81 -51.57
N GLN A 200 -10.19 -5.96 -51.24
CA GLN A 200 -10.65 -6.20 -49.87
C GLN A 200 -9.46 -6.48 -48.95
N LEU A 201 -9.50 -5.90 -47.75
CA LEU A 201 -8.52 -6.20 -46.70
C LEU A 201 -8.53 -7.70 -46.35
N PRO A 202 -7.36 -8.32 -46.12
CA PRO A 202 -7.26 -9.69 -45.61
C PRO A 202 -8.05 -9.90 -44.32
N ALA A 203 -8.56 -11.11 -44.11
CA ALA A 203 -9.41 -11.43 -42.95
C ALA A 203 -8.72 -11.16 -41.60
N SER A 204 -7.41 -11.40 -41.49
CA SER A 204 -6.63 -11.11 -40.29
C SER A 204 -6.58 -9.62 -39.96
N THR A 205 -6.33 -8.77 -40.95
CA THR A 205 -6.32 -7.31 -40.80
C THR A 205 -7.70 -6.76 -40.46
N ARG A 206 -8.76 -7.33 -41.05
CA ARG A 206 -10.16 -6.96 -40.78
C ARG A 206 -10.56 -7.25 -39.33
N LEU A 207 -10.12 -8.40 -38.78
CA LEU A 207 -10.30 -8.74 -37.37
C LEU A 207 -9.61 -7.74 -36.44
N ILE A 208 -8.36 -7.38 -36.74
CA ILE A 208 -7.59 -6.42 -35.93
C ILE A 208 -8.25 -5.03 -35.94
N ILE A 209 -8.66 -4.54 -37.11
CA ILE A 209 -9.35 -3.25 -37.25
C ILE A 209 -10.68 -3.27 -36.51
N GLY A 210 -11.50 -4.32 -36.69
CA GLY A 210 -12.78 -4.43 -35.98
C GLY A 210 -12.62 -4.45 -34.46
N PHE A 211 -11.58 -5.10 -33.94
CA PHE A 211 -11.26 -5.10 -32.51
C PHE A 211 -10.78 -3.72 -32.04
N SER A 212 -9.95 -3.05 -32.85
CA SER A 212 -9.47 -1.69 -32.57
C SER A 212 -10.61 -0.67 -32.55
N GLU A 213 -11.52 -0.71 -33.52
CA GLU A 213 -12.69 0.17 -33.60
C GLU A 213 -13.69 -0.09 -32.46
N ALA A 214 -13.89 -1.36 -32.08
CA ALA A 214 -14.70 -1.71 -30.93
C ALA A 214 -14.10 -1.13 -29.63
N ILE A 215 -12.79 -1.26 -29.43
CA ILE A 215 -12.10 -0.65 -28.29
C ILE A 215 -12.20 0.88 -28.36
N ALA A 216 -11.89 1.50 -29.50
CA ALA A 216 -11.91 2.95 -29.65
C ALA A 216 -13.32 3.57 -29.52
N SER A 217 -14.37 2.85 -29.92
CA SER A 217 -15.77 3.32 -29.80
C SER A 217 -16.39 3.02 -28.45
N TYR A 218 -16.03 1.92 -27.79
CA TYR A 218 -16.69 1.46 -26.55
C TYR A 218 -15.80 1.51 -25.31
N TRP A 219 -14.58 2.08 -25.38
CA TRP A 219 -13.70 2.19 -24.20
C TRP A 219 -14.38 2.92 -23.03
N TRP A 220 -15.21 3.93 -23.29
CA TRP A 220 -15.94 4.67 -22.26
C TRP A 220 -17.03 3.83 -21.59
N ILE A 221 -17.68 2.90 -22.32
CA ILE A 221 -18.63 1.93 -21.74
C ILE A 221 -17.89 0.94 -20.84
N LEU A 222 -16.73 0.42 -21.30
CA LEU A 222 -15.90 -0.47 -20.50
C LEU A 222 -15.41 0.23 -19.23
N LEU A 223 -15.00 1.50 -19.34
CA LEU A 223 -14.53 2.30 -18.22
C LEU A 223 -15.66 2.63 -17.25
N ALA A 224 -16.82 3.07 -17.74
CA ALA A 224 -18.01 3.32 -16.94
C ALA A 224 -18.52 2.05 -16.25
N GLY A 225 -18.61 0.93 -16.99
CA GLY A 225 -18.99 -0.38 -16.47
C GLY A 225 -18.00 -0.89 -15.42
N SER A 226 -16.69 -0.68 -15.62
CA SER A 226 -15.67 -1.02 -14.63
C SER A 226 -15.78 -0.19 -13.37
N ILE A 227 -16.07 1.12 -13.47
CA ILE A 227 -16.29 1.99 -12.32
C ILE A 227 -17.54 1.56 -11.54
N VAL A 228 -18.66 1.32 -12.24
CA VAL A 228 -19.92 0.87 -11.63
C VAL A 228 -19.73 -0.49 -10.98
N GLY A 229 -19.12 -1.45 -11.70
CA GLY A 229 -18.78 -2.77 -11.18
C GLY A 229 -17.87 -2.69 -9.96
N TRP A 230 -16.85 -1.81 -9.98
CA TRP A 230 -15.98 -1.57 -8.84
C TRP A 230 -16.74 -0.98 -7.64
N ILE A 231 -17.68 -0.06 -7.83
CA ILE A 231 -18.51 0.50 -6.75
C ILE A 231 -19.42 -0.58 -6.15
N ILE A 232 -20.11 -1.36 -6.99
CA ILE A 232 -20.99 -2.46 -6.55
C ILE A 232 -20.17 -3.49 -5.78
N PHE A 233 -19.06 -3.95 -6.36
CA PHE A 233 -18.15 -4.90 -5.73
C PHE A 233 -17.58 -4.37 -4.41
N ARG A 234 -17.14 -3.11 -4.39
CA ARG A 234 -16.64 -2.46 -3.17
C ARG A 234 -17.73 -2.41 -2.09
N ASN A 235 -18.96 -2.11 -2.44
CA ASN A 235 -20.07 -2.08 -1.49
C ASN A 235 -20.44 -3.48 -1.02
N TYR A 236 -20.39 -4.48 -1.90
CA TYR A 236 -20.60 -5.89 -1.55
C TYR A 236 -19.55 -6.38 -0.52
N VAL A 237 -18.26 -6.13 -0.78
CA VAL A 237 -17.15 -6.53 0.10
C VAL A 237 -17.11 -5.74 1.43
N LYS A 238 -17.83 -4.62 1.54
CA LYS A 238 -18.02 -3.95 2.85
C LYS A 238 -18.99 -4.69 3.76
N THR A 239 -19.91 -5.49 3.21
CA THR A 239 -20.84 -6.30 4.02
C THR A 239 -20.09 -7.47 4.67
N GLU A 240 -20.53 -7.93 5.85
CA GLU A 240 -19.85 -9.01 6.55
C GLU A 240 -19.90 -10.33 5.76
N ALA A 241 -21.07 -10.65 5.18
CA ALA A 241 -21.24 -11.83 4.33
C ALA A 241 -20.42 -11.74 3.02
N GLY A 242 -20.47 -10.59 2.33
CA GLY A 242 -19.72 -10.39 1.09
C GLY A 242 -18.20 -10.41 1.31
N ARG A 243 -17.72 -9.86 2.43
CA ARG A 243 -16.31 -9.94 2.83
C ARG A 243 -15.88 -11.39 3.08
N PHE A 244 -16.68 -12.15 3.83
CA PHE A 244 -16.37 -13.55 4.12
C PHE A 244 -16.31 -14.42 2.86
N GLN A 245 -17.28 -14.27 1.95
CA GLN A 245 -17.29 -15.00 0.67
C GLN A 245 -16.10 -14.62 -0.22
N TRP A 246 -15.78 -13.32 -0.31
CA TRP A 246 -14.65 -12.84 -1.07
C TRP A 246 -13.31 -13.35 -0.51
N ASP A 247 -13.15 -13.31 0.81
CA ASP A 247 -11.97 -13.82 1.49
C ASP A 247 -11.84 -15.35 1.35
N SER A 248 -12.96 -16.08 1.32
CA SER A 248 -13.00 -17.51 1.01
C SER A 248 -12.62 -17.80 -0.45
N PHE A 249 -13.14 -17.03 -1.41
CA PHE A 249 -12.78 -17.15 -2.82
C PHE A 249 -11.28 -16.91 -3.05
N LYS A 250 -10.74 -15.85 -2.44
CA LYS A 250 -9.31 -15.57 -2.46
C LYS A 250 -8.48 -16.72 -1.89
N LEU A 251 -8.92 -17.34 -0.80
CA LEU A 251 -8.24 -18.52 -0.23
C LEU A 251 -8.27 -19.73 -1.18
N LYS A 252 -9.28 -19.87 -2.05
CA LYS A 252 -9.28 -20.94 -3.06
C LYS A 252 -8.28 -20.68 -4.19
N LEU A 253 -8.17 -19.43 -4.65
CA LEU A 253 -7.31 -19.08 -5.78
C LEU A 253 -5.84 -18.89 -5.39
N LEU A 254 -5.60 -18.22 -4.24
CA LEU A 254 -4.29 -17.81 -3.76
C LEU A 254 -4.01 -18.34 -2.35
N GLY A 255 -4.62 -19.48 -1.98
CA GLY A 255 -4.60 -20.03 -0.63
C GLY A 255 -3.23 -20.12 -0.01
N GLU A 256 -2.27 -20.71 -0.72
CA GLU A 256 -0.91 -20.86 -0.21
C GLU A 256 -0.25 -19.51 0.12
N VAL A 257 -0.40 -18.53 -0.78
CA VAL A 257 0.22 -17.19 -0.60
C VAL A 257 -0.46 -16.44 0.53
N ILE A 258 -1.80 -16.42 0.56
CA ILE A 258 -2.57 -15.72 1.59
C ILE A 258 -2.32 -16.35 2.95
N THR A 259 -2.35 -17.68 3.05
CA THR A 259 -2.07 -18.38 4.30
C THR A 259 -0.66 -18.04 4.80
N LYS A 260 0.37 -18.00 3.94
CA LYS A 260 1.73 -17.59 4.35
C LYS A 260 1.79 -16.14 4.83
N ILE A 261 1.10 -15.22 4.15
CA ILE A 261 1.04 -13.80 4.55
C ILE A 261 0.36 -13.65 5.92
N GLU A 262 -0.83 -14.24 6.08
CA GLU A 262 -1.58 -14.11 7.34
C GLU A 262 -0.90 -14.87 8.48
N THR A 263 -0.22 -16.00 8.19
CA THR A 263 0.64 -16.71 9.16
C THR A 263 1.78 -15.82 9.64
N ALA A 264 2.51 -15.20 8.71
CA ALA A 264 3.61 -14.31 9.05
C ALA A 264 3.14 -13.14 9.93
N ARG A 265 2.04 -12.48 9.55
CA ARG A 265 1.46 -11.37 10.32
C ARG A 265 0.99 -11.79 11.69
N PHE A 266 0.21 -12.87 11.76
CA PHE A 266 -0.29 -13.41 13.03
C PHE A 266 0.88 -13.75 13.96
N ALA A 267 1.88 -14.49 13.47
CA ALA A 267 3.01 -14.91 14.27
C ALA A 267 3.88 -13.72 14.69
N ARG A 268 4.09 -12.73 13.81
CA ARG A 268 4.83 -11.51 14.12
C ARG A 268 4.13 -10.73 15.24
N THR A 269 2.84 -10.48 15.08
CA THR A 269 2.06 -9.69 16.03
C THR A 269 1.96 -10.39 17.37
N LEU A 270 1.61 -11.67 17.38
CA LEU A 270 1.48 -12.44 18.62
C LEU A 270 2.84 -12.58 19.33
N GLY A 271 3.90 -12.92 18.60
CA GLY A 271 5.24 -13.06 19.14
C GLY A 271 5.79 -11.75 19.71
N THR A 272 5.58 -10.63 19.02
CA THR A 272 5.97 -9.31 19.52
C THR A 272 5.20 -8.94 20.79
N LEU A 273 3.88 -9.12 20.82
CA LEU A 273 3.06 -8.81 21.99
C LEU A 273 3.47 -9.66 23.20
N LEU A 274 3.66 -10.97 23.01
CA LEU A 274 4.10 -11.87 24.08
C LEU A 274 5.50 -11.50 24.60
N ARG A 275 6.44 -11.18 23.71
CA ARG A 275 7.80 -10.76 24.10
C ARG A 275 7.80 -9.43 24.86
N SER A 276 6.82 -8.56 24.59
CA SER A 276 6.58 -7.32 25.33
C SER A 276 5.78 -7.52 26.63
N GLY A 277 5.55 -8.76 27.07
CA GLY A 277 4.88 -9.07 28.32
C GLY A 277 3.35 -8.95 28.28
N VAL A 278 2.74 -8.80 27.10
CA VAL A 278 1.27 -8.76 26.97
C VAL A 278 0.68 -10.14 27.31
N PRO A 279 -0.32 -10.23 28.20
CA PRO A 279 -0.97 -11.50 28.52
C PRO A 279 -1.50 -12.21 27.28
N LEU A 280 -1.28 -13.53 27.19
CA LEU A 280 -1.57 -14.33 25.99
C LEU A 280 -2.98 -14.14 25.42
N LEU A 281 -4.00 -14.13 26.27
CA LEU A 281 -5.39 -13.99 25.81
C LEU A 281 -5.65 -12.61 25.18
N GLN A 282 -5.05 -11.55 25.74
CA GLN A 282 -5.12 -10.21 25.18
C GLN A 282 -4.31 -10.12 23.89
N ALA A 283 -3.13 -10.75 23.86
CA ALA A 283 -2.28 -10.81 22.68
C ALA A 283 -2.95 -11.54 21.51
N LEU A 284 -3.66 -12.65 21.76
CA LEU A 284 -4.46 -13.38 20.76
C LEU A 284 -5.60 -12.51 20.20
N HIS A 285 -6.34 -11.82 21.07
CA HIS A 285 -7.41 -10.91 20.64
C HIS A 285 -6.87 -9.78 19.75
N ASN A 286 -5.75 -9.17 20.13
CA ASN A 286 -5.09 -8.12 19.34
C ASN A 286 -4.53 -8.64 18.01
N SER A 287 -4.02 -9.88 18.00
CA SER A 287 -3.46 -10.51 16.80
C SER A 287 -4.54 -10.91 15.79
N LYS A 288 -5.77 -11.15 16.24
CA LYS A 288 -6.92 -11.35 15.36
C LYS A 288 -7.24 -10.10 14.53
N ASP A 289 -7.18 -8.92 15.15
CA ASP A 289 -7.54 -7.65 14.52
C ASP A 289 -6.60 -7.24 13.37
N ILE A 290 -5.39 -7.81 13.31
CA ILE A 290 -4.42 -7.56 12.23
C ILE A 290 -4.61 -8.50 11.03
N ILE A 291 -5.32 -9.61 11.20
CA ILE A 291 -5.57 -10.58 10.14
C ILE A 291 -6.59 -9.99 9.17
N ASN A 292 -6.21 -9.88 7.89
CA ASN A 292 -7.07 -9.24 6.90
C ASN A 292 -8.18 -10.17 6.42
N ASN A 293 -7.88 -11.47 6.32
CA ASN A 293 -8.80 -12.50 5.84
C ASN A 293 -9.74 -12.95 6.95
N ARG A 294 -11.06 -12.72 6.78
CA ARG A 294 -12.06 -13.00 7.82
C ARG A 294 -12.19 -14.49 8.16
N VAL A 295 -11.96 -15.38 7.20
CA VAL A 295 -11.99 -16.84 7.42
C VAL A 295 -10.88 -17.23 8.38
N ILE A 296 -9.65 -16.76 8.14
CA ILE A 296 -8.51 -17.00 9.03
C ILE A 296 -8.72 -16.33 10.39
N ALA A 297 -9.26 -15.11 10.43
CA ALA A 297 -9.53 -14.42 11.68
C ALA A 297 -10.55 -15.16 12.56
N SER A 298 -11.56 -15.80 11.96
CA SER A 298 -12.53 -16.62 12.70
C SER A 298 -11.91 -17.89 13.30
N ALA A 299 -10.87 -18.45 12.68
CA ALA A 299 -10.12 -19.57 13.27
C ALA A 299 -9.43 -19.17 14.58
N ILE A 300 -8.97 -17.92 14.70
CA ILE A 300 -8.33 -17.40 15.92
C ILE A 300 -9.31 -17.30 17.10
N ASP A 301 -10.61 -17.15 16.85
CA ASP A 301 -11.62 -17.17 17.93
C ASP A 301 -11.68 -18.53 18.61
N VAL A 302 -11.63 -19.60 17.80
CA VAL A 302 -11.60 -20.98 18.30
C VAL A 302 -10.33 -21.21 19.12
N VAL A 303 -9.20 -20.69 18.65
CA VAL A 303 -7.91 -20.76 19.37
C VAL A 303 -7.96 -20.02 20.69
N SER A 304 -8.53 -18.82 20.70
CA SER A 304 -8.68 -18.01 21.92
C SER A 304 -9.56 -18.71 22.95
N LYS A 305 -10.62 -19.40 22.53
CA LYS A 305 -11.46 -20.22 23.40
C LYS A 305 -10.70 -21.44 23.93
N GLY A 306 -9.99 -22.18 23.07
CA GLY A 306 -9.19 -23.33 23.47
C GLY A 306 -8.08 -22.98 24.47
N ALA A 307 -7.41 -21.84 24.28
CA ALA A 307 -6.40 -21.35 25.21
C ALA A 307 -6.99 -21.00 26.59
N LYS A 308 -8.18 -20.40 26.65
CA LYS A 308 -8.91 -20.15 27.92
C LYS A 308 -9.27 -21.45 28.65
N GLU A 309 -9.54 -22.51 27.91
CA GLU A 309 -9.86 -23.85 28.43
C GLU A 309 -8.61 -24.66 28.79
N GLY A 310 -7.40 -24.10 28.66
CA GLY A 310 -6.14 -24.78 28.98
C GLY A 310 -5.67 -25.79 27.93
N LYS A 311 -6.26 -25.81 26.73
CA LYS A 311 -5.87 -26.71 25.62
C LYS A 311 -4.62 -26.26 24.86
N GLY A 312 -4.01 -25.16 25.29
CA GLY A 312 -2.90 -24.57 24.57
C GLY A 312 -3.32 -23.77 23.33
N ILE A 313 -2.34 -23.48 22.47
CA ILE A 313 -2.54 -22.73 21.22
C ILE A 313 -2.34 -23.66 20.02
N ALA A 314 -1.33 -24.53 20.08
CA ALA A 314 -0.95 -25.40 18.97
C ALA A 314 -2.08 -26.36 18.58
N ALA A 315 -2.74 -27.00 19.55
CA ALA A 315 -3.81 -27.95 19.28
C ALA A 315 -5.05 -27.31 18.64
N PRO A 316 -5.61 -26.19 19.17
CA PRO A 316 -6.69 -25.47 18.50
C PRO A 316 -6.32 -24.92 17.12
N LEU A 317 -5.08 -24.44 16.91
CA LEU A 317 -4.62 -23.97 15.60
C LEU A 317 -4.54 -25.11 14.58
N ASN A 318 -4.09 -26.29 15.01
CA ASN A 318 -4.02 -27.47 14.17
C ASN A 318 -5.44 -27.93 13.77
N ALA A 319 -6.38 -27.95 14.72
CA ALA A 319 -7.77 -28.30 14.45
C ALA A 319 -8.46 -27.34 13.45
N ALA A 320 -8.01 -26.07 13.41
CA ALA A 320 -8.54 -25.11 12.45
C ALA A 320 -8.10 -25.35 11.00
N ASN A 321 -7.04 -26.13 10.74
CA ASN A 321 -6.52 -26.46 9.39
C ASN A 321 -6.24 -25.25 8.48
N VAL A 322 -5.91 -24.10 9.06
CA VAL A 322 -5.61 -22.87 8.30
C VAL A 322 -4.12 -22.62 8.16
N PHE A 323 -3.32 -23.01 9.16
CA PHE A 323 -1.90 -22.68 9.23
C PHE A 323 -1.03 -23.78 8.63
N PRO A 324 0.13 -23.45 8.02
CA PRO A 324 1.00 -24.47 7.45
C PRO A 324 1.66 -25.33 8.53
N ALA A 325 1.97 -26.58 8.20
CA ALA A 325 2.52 -27.57 9.13
C ALA A 325 3.79 -27.10 9.88
N LEU A 326 4.72 -26.44 9.18
CA LEU A 326 5.94 -25.92 9.82
C LEU A 326 5.63 -24.87 10.91
N ALA A 327 4.67 -23.98 10.67
CA ALA A 327 4.24 -22.99 11.66
C ALA A 327 3.66 -23.68 12.90
N LEU A 328 2.78 -24.67 12.69
CA LEU A 328 2.15 -25.45 13.76
C LEU A 328 3.20 -26.19 14.60
N SER A 329 4.18 -26.83 13.96
CA SER A 329 5.27 -27.52 14.66
C SER A 329 6.12 -26.57 15.50
N MET A 330 6.48 -25.40 14.97
CA MET A 330 7.26 -24.41 15.71
C MET A 330 6.48 -23.82 16.89
N ILE A 331 5.18 -23.55 16.72
CA ILE A 331 4.31 -23.08 17.79
C ILE A 331 4.20 -24.15 18.88
N LYS A 332 4.00 -25.41 18.50
CA LYS A 332 3.96 -26.55 19.43
C LYS A 332 5.25 -26.64 20.25
N VAL A 333 6.41 -26.60 19.60
CA VAL A 333 7.71 -26.63 20.28
C VAL A 333 7.86 -25.43 21.22
N GLY A 334 7.48 -24.23 20.78
CA GLY A 334 7.54 -23.02 21.63
C GLY A 334 6.61 -23.10 22.84
N GLU A 335 5.45 -23.74 22.69
CA GLU A 335 4.52 -23.98 23.79
C GLU A 335 5.09 -24.99 24.80
N GLU A 336 5.64 -26.11 24.32
CA GLU A 336 6.24 -27.16 25.15
C GLU A 336 7.52 -26.69 25.89
N THR A 337 8.31 -25.80 25.27
CA THR A 337 9.54 -25.26 25.86
C THR A 337 9.35 -23.96 26.62
N GLY A 338 8.13 -23.39 26.62
CA GLY A 338 7.84 -22.09 27.21
C GLY A 338 8.44 -20.89 26.46
N GLN A 339 8.95 -21.09 25.24
CA GLN A 339 9.56 -20.06 24.37
C GLN A 339 8.66 -19.70 23.17
N LEU A 340 7.36 -19.58 23.42
CA LEU A 340 6.35 -19.36 22.38
C LEU A 340 6.59 -18.06 21.61
N ASP A 341 6.92 -16.98 22.30
CA ASP A 341 7.22 -15.66 21.73
C ASP A 341 8.37 -15.74 20.70
N THR A 342 9.44 -16.42 21.07
CA THR A 342 10.65 -16.59 20.24
C THR A 342 10.34 -17.44 19.01
N MET A 343 9.60 -18.55 19.19
CA MET A 343 9.23 -19.42 18.07
C MET A 343 8.26 -18.74 17.10
N LEU A 344 7.30 -17.96 17.60
CA LEU A 344 6.38 -17.17 16.76
C LEU A 344 7.12 -16.13 15.91
N LEU A 345 8.11 -15.43 16.48
CA LEU A 345 8.95 -14.51 15.71
C LEU A 345 9.76 -15.22 14.64
N LYS A 346 10.27 -16.43 14.93
CA LYS A 346 11.00 -17.25 13.97
C LYS A 346 10.09 -17.79 12.84
N VAL A 347 8.83 -18.12 13.16
CA VAL A 347 7.78 -18.41 12.17
C VAL A 347 7.57 -17.20 11.27
N ALA A 348 7.37 -16.01 11.85
CA ALA A 348 7.17 -14.78 11.08
C ALA A 348 8.30 -14.51 10.08
N ILE A 349 9.55 -14.52 10.54
CA ILE A 349 10.73 -14.28 9.70
C ILE A 349 10.84 -15.33 8.58
N THR A 350 10.57 -16.60 8.89
CA THR A 350 10.59 -17.69 7.91
C THR A 350 9.58 -17.47 6.78
N TYR A 351 8.33 -17.14 7.11
CA TYR A 351 7.29 -16.92 6.12
C TYR A 351 7.43 -15.58 5.37
N GLU A 352 7.94 -14.52 6.02
CA GLU A 352 8.31 -13.27 5.34
C GLU A 352 9.40 -13.51 4.28
N LYS A 353 10.44 -14.29 4.62
CA LYS A 353 11.50 -14.67 3.67
C LYS A 353 10.94 -15.51 2.52
N SER A 354 10.09 -16.50 2.83
CA SER A 354 9.43 -17.34 1.82
C SER A 354 8.58 -16.49 0.87
N LEU A 355 7.82 -15.54 1.41
CA LEU A 355 6.99 -14.61 0.63
C LEU A 355 7.83 -13.72 -0.28
N ARG A 356 8.95 -13.18 0.22
CA ARG A 356 9.88 -12.35 -0.58
C ARG A 356 10.43 -13.13 -1.78
N VAL A 357 10.80 -14.41 -1.56
CA VAL A 357 11.24 -15.31 -2.64
C VAL A 357 10.11 -15.59 -3.63
N ALA A 358 8.89 -15.85 -3.15
CA ALA A 358 7.74 -16.11 -4.02
C ALA A 358 7.40 -14.90 -4.90
N ILE A 359 7.39 -13.68 -4.33
CA ILE A 359 7.18 -12.43 -5.07
C ILE A 359 8.26 -12.26 -6.13
N LYS A 360 9.54 -12.43 -5.77
CA LYS A 360 10.65 -12.33 -6.73
C LYS A 360 10.50 -13.30 -7.90
N ARG A 361 10.17 -14.56 -7.63
CA ARG A 361 9.94 -15.59 -8.66
C ARG A 361 8.77 -15.25 -9.57
N PHE A 362 7.64 -14.82 -8.99
CA PHE A 362 6.46 -14.42 -9.75
C PHE A 362 6.77 -13.26 -10.71
N VAL A 363 7.44 -12.22 -10.21
CA VAL A 363 7.83 -11.05 -11.02
C VAL A 363 8.83 -11.45 -12.11
N SER A 364 9.83 -12.27 -11.80
CA SER A 364 10.81 -12.72 -12.81
C SER A 364 10.21 -13.60 -13.91
N LEU A 365 9.11 -14.30 -13.64
CA LEU A 365 8.39 -15.09 -14.65
C LEU A 365 7.41 -14.24 -15.46
N MET A 366 6.84 -13.21 -14.85
CA MET A 366 5.97 -12.27 -15.56
C MET A 366 6.71 -11.53 -16.68
N GLU A 367 7.97 -11.16 -16.47
CA GLU A 367 8.76 -10.41 -17.47
C GLU A 367 8.88 -11.14 -18.82
N PRO A 368 9.41 -12.37 -18.91
CA PRO A 368 9.45 -13.11 -20.17
C PRO A 368 8.08 -13.33 -20.78
N ALA A 369 7.06 -13.63 -19.95
CA ALA A 369 5.70 -13.83 -20.42
C ALA A 369 5.11 -12.57 -21.08
N MET A 370 5.35 -11.40 -20.49
CA MET A 370 4.91 -10.13 -21.08
C MET A 370 5.65 -9.83 -22.38
N ILE A 371 6.98 -9.97 -22.41
CA ILE A 371 7.78 -9.74 -23.63
C ILE A 371 7.32 -10.66 -24.76
N LEU A 372 7.16 -11.96 -24.49
CA LEU A 372 6.67 -12.94 -25.47
C LEU A 372 5.25 -12.61 -25.93
N GLY A 373 4.34 -12.28 -25.01
CA GLY A 373 2.97 -11.89 -25.34
C GLY A 373 2.91 -10.64 -26.23
N MET A 374 3.68 -9.60 -25.89
CA MET A 374 3.76 -8.37 -26.67
C MET A 374 4.41 -8.62 -28.03
N GLY A 375 5.49 -9.40 -28.08
CA GLY A 375 6.15 -9.80 -29.33
C GLY A 375 5.23 -10.59 -30.23
N LEU A 376 4.39 -11.48 -29.68
CA LEU A 376 3.39 -12.23 -30.43
C LEU A 376 2.33 -11.29 -31.00
N ILE A 377 1.79 -10.37 -30.19
CA ILE A 377 0.79 -9.39 -30.65
C ILE A 377 1.36 -8.49 -31.75
N ILE A 378 2.54 -7.90 -31.53
CA ILE A 378 3.19 -7.02 -32.50
C ILE A 378 3.55 -7.80 -33.77
N GLY A 379 4.11 -9.00 -33.62
CA GLY A 379 4.43 -9.89 -34.73
C GLY A 379 3.20 -10.26 -35.55
N PHE A 380 2.08 -10.56 -34.89
CA PHE A 380 0.81 -10.84 -35.56
C PHE A 380 0.29 -9.64 -36.36
N ILE A 381 0.41 -8.42 -35.81
CA ILE A 381 0.07 -7.18 -36.51
C ILE A 381 0.96 -7.00 -37.75
N VAL A 382 2.28 -7.10 -37.58
CA VAL A 382 3.25 -6.90 -38.68
C VAL A 382 3.09 -7.96 -39.77
N LEU A 383 2.93 -9.24 -39.43
CA LEU A 383 2.69 -10.31 -40.40
C LEU A 383 1.38 -10.10 -41.15
N SER A 384 0.32 -9.66 -40.47
CA SER A 384 -0.95 -9.32 -41.12
C SER A 384 -0.78 -8.17 -42.11
N MET A 385 0.04 -7.18 -41.78
CA MET A 385 0.39 -6.08 -42.69
C MET A 385 1.22 -6.57 -43.89
N LEU A 386 2.21 -7.43 -43.67
CA LEU A 386 3.03 -8.00 -44.76
C LEU A 386 2.20 -8.87 -45.71
N MET A 387 1.31 -9.71 -45.18
CA MET A 387 0.34 -10.47 -45.97
C MET A 387 -0.54 -9.55 -46.81
N ALA A 388 -0.99 -8.43 -46.23
CA ALA A 388 -1.71 -7.41 -46.97
C ALA A 388 -0.84 -6.88 -48.13
N ILE A 389 0.40 -6.47 -47.87
CA ILE A 389 1.31 -5.96 -48.90
C ILE A 389 1.51 -6.98 -50.03
N PHE A 390 1.80 -8.24 -49.72
CA PHE A 390 2.01 -9.28 -50.75
C PHE A 390 0.75 -9.62 -51.55
N SER A 391 -0.45 -9.46 -50.97
CA SER A 391 -1.70 -9.66 -51.72
C SER A 391 -1.86 -8.66 -52.87
N ILE A 392 -1.24 -7.47 -52.77
CA ILE A 392 -1.25 -6.45 -53.81
C ILE A 392 -0.31 -6.85 -54.95
N THR A 393 0.85 -7.42 -54.64
CA THR A 393 1.89 -7.74 -55.62
C THR A 393 1.56 -8.98 -56.47
N ASN A 394 0.73 -9.89 -55.96
CA ASN A 394 0.35 -11.13 -56.65
C ASN A 394 -0.96 -11.03 -57.46
N LEU A 395 -1.43 -9.82 -57.77
CA LEU A 395 -2.49 -9.66 -58.78
C LEU A 395 -1.89 -10.02 -60.16
N PRO A 396 -2.42 -11.04 -60.87
CA PRO A 396 -2.04 -11.27 -62.25
C PRO A 396 -2.46 -10.05 -63.06
N VAL A 397 -1.49 -9.49 -63.79
CA VAL A 397 -1.62 -8.31 -64.67
C VAL A 397 -2.71 -8.52 -65.70
#